data_AF-A0A166V9S4-F1
#
_entry.id   AF-A0A166V9S4-F1
#
_cell.length_a   1.000
_cell.length_b   1.000
_cell.length_c   1.000
_cell.angle_alpha   90.00
_cell.angle_beta   90.00
_cell.angle_gamma   90.00
#
_symmetry.space_group_name_H-M   'P 1'
#
loop_
_entity.id
_entity.type
_entity.pdbx_description
1 polymer ?
#
loop_
_entity_poly.entity_id
_entity_poly.type
_entity_poly.pdbx_seq_one_letter_code
_entity_poly.pdbx_strand_id
1 'polypeptide(L)' 'MSRVAAARSFSILTAARTAARSMEAHPFQRLSNSQRSARGDWAGEGKRLGKQAVLFFPGITMLLGWPFAAKALFDGHV' A
#
# COMPACT_ATOMS: atom_id res chain seq x y z
N MET A 1 17.69 15.37 -35.40
CA MET A 1 18.12 14.71 -34.14
C MET A 1 16.96 14.73 -33.15
N SER A 2 16.19 13.65 -33.06
CA SER A 2 15.07 13.51 -32.10
C SER A 2 15.58 12.89 -30.80
N ARG A 3 15.48 13.61 -29.68
CA ARG A 3 15.76 13.05 -28.35
C ARG A 3 14.57 12.17 -27.94
N VAL A 4 14.74 10.86 -27.96
CA VAL A 4 13.79 9.94 -27.31
C VAL A 4 13.96 10.13 -25.81
N ALA A 5 12.98 10.78 -25.17
CA ALA A 5 12.91 10.86 -23.72
C ALA A 5 12.58 9.47 -23.18
N ALA A 6 13.60 8.71 -22.76
CA ALA A 6 13.39 7.44 -22.08
C ALA A 6 12.64 7.68 -20.76
N ALA A 7 11.39 7.22 -20.68
CA ALA A 7 10.64 7.23 -19.44
C ALA A 7 11.34 6.30 -18.44
N ARG A 8 11.89 6.86 -17.35
CA ARG A 8 12.49 6.05 -16.29
C ARG A 8 11.39 5.21 -15.64
N SER A 9 11.47 3.89 -15.79
CA SER A 9 10.62 2.94 -15.07
C SER A 9 10.88 3.09 -13.57
N PHE A 10 9.98 3.77 -12.87
CA PHE A 10 10.07 3.95 -11.42
C PHE A 10 9.79 2.62 -10.74
N SER A 11 10.84 1.97 -10.22
CA SER A 11 10.75 0.71 -9.50
C SER A 11 10.94 0.95 -8.02
N ILE A 12 9.89 0.69 -7.23
CA ILE A 12 9.90 0.81 -5.77
C ILE A 12 10.94 -0.14 -5.16
N LEU A 13 11.08 -1.35 -5.69
CA LEU A 13 12.07 -2.33 -5.24
C LEU A 13 13.51 -1.85 -5.49
N THR A 14 13.75 -1.25 -6.64
CA THR A 14 15.08 -0.70 -6.98
C THR A 14 15.39 0.53 -6.13
N ALA A 15 14.40 1.41 -5.90
CA ALA A 15 14.55 2.56 -5.02
C ALA A 15 14.83 2.16 -3.57
N ALA A 16 14.10 1.17 -3.05
CA ALA A 16 14.31 0.62 -1.71
C ALA A 16 15.70 -0.01 -1.56
N ARG A 17 16.17 -0.75 -2.56
CA ARG A 17 17.51 -1.37 -2.54
C ARG A 17 18.64 -0.33 -2.58
N THR A 18 18.49 0.70 -3.40
CA THR A 18 19.46 1.82 -3.46
C THR A 18 19.46 2.63 -2.17
N ALA A 19 18.28 2.87 -1.57
CA ALA A 19 18.17 3.51 -0.26
C ALA A 19 18.84 2.67 0.84
N ALA A 20 18.61 1.36 0.87
CA ALA A 20 19.28 0.45 1.81
C ALA A 20 20.82 0.48 1.67
N ARG A 21 21.35 0.48 0.44
CA ARG A 21 22.80 0.60 0.20
C ARG A 21 23.38 1.95 0.61
N SER A 22 22.61 3.03 0.52
CA SER A 22 23.06 4.35 0.99
C SER A 22 23.23 4.41 2.51
N MET A 23 22.62 3.47 3.24
CA MET A 23 22.73 3.30 4.69
C MET A 23 23.88 2.36 5.11
N GLU A 24 24.61 1.76 4.16
CA GLU A 24 25.85 1.04 4.47
C GLU A 24 26.87 2.02 5.09
N ALA A 25 27.66 1.54 6.05
CA ALA A 25 28.55 2.38 6.82
C ALA A 25 29.65 2.99 5.93
N HIS A 26 29.47 4.26 5.55
CA HIS A 26 30.54 5.03 4.90
C HIS A 26 31.63 5.30 5.95
N PRO A 27 32.91 4.96 5.68
CA PRO A 27 33.97 4.93 6.71
C PRO A 27 34.24 6.27 7.43
N PHE A 28 33.68 7.38 6.96
CA PHE A 28 33.94 8.73 7.48
C PHE A 28 32.72 9.41 8.11
N GLN A 29 31.54 8.78 8.07
CA GLN A 29 30.29 9.44 8.47
C GLN A 29 29.60 8.59 9.55
N ARG A 30 29.92 8.87 10.81
CA ARG A 30 29.15 8.33 11.94
C ARG A 30 27.71 8.81 11.80
N LEU A 31 26.77 7.89 11.57
CA LEU A 31 25.35 8.22 11.66
C LEU A 31 25.09 8.86 13.03
N SER A 32 24.33 9.95 13.03
CA SER A 32 24.01 10.64 14.27
C SER A 32 23.21 9.70 15.19
N ASN A 33 23.80 9.29 16.31
CA ASN A 33 23.13 8.52 17.35
C ASN A 33 22.00 9.31 18.05
N SER A 34 21.77 10.57 17.68
CA SER A 34 20.70 11.41 18.24
C SER A 34 19.32 11.20 17.59
N GLN A 35 19.25 10.54 16.43
CA GLN A 35 18.00 10.36 15.72
C GLN A 35 17.22 9.17 16.29
N ARG A 36 16.25 9.46 17.16
CA ARG A 36 15.30 8.47 17.68
C ARG A 36 14.41 7.99 16.53
N SER A 37 14.25 6.67 16.38
CA SER A 37 13.31 6.10 15.42
C SER A 37 11.94 6.74 15.57
N ALA A 38 11.35 7.17 14.44
CA ALA A 38 9.98 7.66 14.42
C ALA A 38 9.04 6.58 14.99
N ARG A 39 8.05 7.00 15.79
CA ARG A 39 6.99 6.09 16.25
C ARG A 39 6.16 5.68 15.04
N GLY A 40 5.84 4.39 14.94
CA GLY A 40 4.92 3.90 13.92
C GLY A 40 3.52 4.49 14.12
N ASP A 41 2.94 5.05 13.05
CA ASP A 41 1.57 5.58 13.06
C ASP A 41 0.55 4.50 12.69
N TRP A 42 0.29 3.59 13.64
CA TRP A 42 -0.68 2.51 13.46
C TRP A 42 -2.12 3.02 13.37
N ALA A 43 -2.43 4.14 14.04
CA ALA A 43 -3.75 4.72 14.06
C ALA A 43 -4.09 5.37 12.70
N GLY A 44 -3.14 6.12 12.13
CA GLY A 44 -3.27 6.72 10.79
C GLY A 44 -3.40 5.66 9.70
N GLU A 45 -2.56 4.62 9.75
CA GLU A 45 -2.60 3.53 8.76
C GLU A 45 -3.92 2.74 8.86
N GLY A 46 -4.38 2.42 10.08
CA GLY A 46 -5.68 1.79 10.32
C GLY A 46 -6.86 2.63 9.81
N LYS A 47 -6.83 3.95 10.03
CA LYS A 47 -7.86 4.87 9.49
C LYS A 47 -7.84 4.91 7.96
N ARG A 48 -6.67 4.86 7.34
CA ARG A 48 -6.53 4.83 5.88
C ARG A 48 -7.11 3.53 5.30
N LEU A 49 -6.75 2.39 5.88
CA LEU A 49 -7.30 1.09 5.51
C LEU A 49 -8.82 1.05 5.70
N GLY A 50 -9.32 1.57 6.82
CA GLY A 50 -10.76 1.67 7.07
C GLY A 50 -11.49 2.48 6.00
N LYS A 51 -10.95 3.63 5.59
CA LYS A 51 -11.52 4.43 4.49
C LYS A 51 -11.55 3.68 3.17
N GLN A 52 -10.49 2.94 2.85
CA GLN A 52 -10.44 2.12 1.64
C GLN A 52 -11.46 0.98 1.71
N ALA A 53 -11.57 0.30 2.86
CA ALA A 53 -12.55 -0.75 3.07
C ALA A 53 -13.99 -0.23 2.88
N VAL A 54 -14.34 0.91 3.48
CA VAL A 54 -15.69 1.49 3.32
C VAL A 54 -16.02 1.81 1.85
N LEU A 55 -15.02 2.20 1.05
CA LEU A 55 -15.22 2.50 -0.36
C LEU A 55 -15.39 1.23 -1.23
N PHE A 56 -14.54 0.23 -1.03
CA PHE A 56 -14.48 -0.93 -1.92
C PHE A 56 -15.34 -2.10 -1.46
N PHE A 57 -15.50 -2.29 -0.14
CA PHE A 57 -16.21 -3.43 0.42
C PHE A 57 -17.68 -3.50 -0.03
N PRO A 58 -18.46 -2.42 -0.13
CA PRO A 58 -19.83 -2.49 -0.65
C PRO A 58 -19.89 -2.96 -2.10
N GLY A 59 -19.02 -2.43 -2.98
CA GLY A 59 -18.98 -2.81 -4.39
C GLY A 59 -18.59 -4.28 -4.58
N ILE A 60 -17.57 -4.74 -3.85
CA ILE A 60 -17.14 -6.14 -3.85
C ILE A 60 -18.24 -7.06 -3.29
N THR A 61 -18.87 -6.67 -2.18
CA THR A 61 -19.95 -7.45 -1.56
C THR A 61 -21.17 -7.53 -2.46
N MET A 62 -21.51 -6.47 -3.19
CA MET A 62 -22.59 -6.52 -4.17
C MET A 62 -22.25 -7.47 -5.33
N LEU A 63 -21.04 -7.35 -5.89
CA LEU A 63 -20.61 -8.14 -7.04
C LEU A 63 -20.44 -9.63 -6.74
N LEU A 64 -19.91 -9.98 -5.56
CA LEU A 64 -19.66 -11.38 -5.19
C LEU A 64 -20.77 -11.97 -4.30
N GLY A 65 -21.47 -11.13 -3.54
CA GLY A 65 -22.46 -11.55 -2.55
C GLY A 65 -23.88 -11.68 -3.09
N TRP A 66 -24.17 -11.20 -4.31
CA TRP A 66 -25.51 -11.31 -4.88
C TRP A 66 -26.08 -12.74 -4.97
N PRO A 67 -25.32 -13.83 -5.22
CA PRO A 67 -25.91 -15.18 -5.25
C PRO A 67 -26.33 -15.64 -3.86
N PHE A 68 -25.55 -15.27 -2.83
CA PHE A 68 -25.88 -15.56 -1.45
C PHE A 68 -27.07 -14.72 -0.97
N ALA A 69 -27.10 -13.43 -1.32
CA ALA A 69 -28.22 -12.55 -1.04
C ALA A 69 -29.50 -13.03 -1.75
N ALA A 70 -29.41 -13.44 -3.02
CA ALA A 70 -30.51 -14.02 -3.76
C ALA A 70 -31.00 -15.31 -3.10
N LYS A 71 -30.10 -16.24 -2.74
CA LYS A 71 -30.47 -17.44 -2.00
C LYS A 71 -31.20 -17.09 -0.70
N ALA A 72 -30.67 -16.21 0.13
CA ALA A 72 -31.28 -15.85 1.41
C ALA A 72 -32.65 -15.14 1.27
N LEU A 73 -32.85 -14.38 0.20
CA LEU A 73 -34.13 -13.70 -0.07
C LEU A 73 -35.18 -14.63 -0.70
N PHE A 74 -34.77 -15.60 -1.51
CA PHE A 74 -35.66 -16.49 -2.27
C PHE A 74 -35.80 -17.90 -1.66
N ASP A 75 -35.01 -18.29 -0.64
CA ASP A 75 -35.11 -19.58 0.08
C ASP A 75 -36.46 -19.77 0.81
N GLY A 76 -37.31 -18.74 0.89
CA GLY A 76 -38.66 -18.80 1.47
C GLY A 76 -39.82 -18.77 0.47
N HIS A 77 -39.54 -18.76 -0.84
CA HIS A 77 -40.57 -18.69 -1.90
C HIS A 77 -40.58 -19.91 -2.85
N VAL A 78 -40.11 -21.07 -2.39
CA VAL A 78 -40.39 -22.37 -3.01
C VAL A 78 -40.96 -23.32 -1.96
#